data_AF-A0A4Q3SYK4-F1
#
_entry.id   AF-A0A4Q3SYK4-F1
#
_cell.length_a   1.000
_cell.length_b   1.000
_cell.length_c   1.000
_cell.angle_alpha   90.00
_cell.angle_beta   90.00
_cell.angle_gamma   90.00
#
_symmetry.space_group_name_H-M   'P 1'
#
loop_
_entity.id
_entity.type
_entity.pdbx_description
1 polymer ?
#
loop_
_entity_poly.entity_id
_entity_poly.type
_entity_poly.pdbx_seq_one_letter_code
_entity_poly.pdbx_strand_id
1 'polypeptide(L)'
;MRRLIALAALSAMAVATTAQAETWKSYAKTPTGLEWSYDTDYSYRDTQTGKVVVMQAVGKPGAEPRMGPSGPGKADGVGFVTAIDCKNKALISLGGYSPKKPLELSGNWRTATGAPAKSAEDKALVESACQGADQLTAK
;
A
#
# COMPACT_ATOMS: atom_id res chain seq x y z
N MET A 1 15.51 14.98 -63.07
CA MET A 1 15.92 13.79 -62.29
C MET A 1 16.77 14.23 -61.10
N ARG A 2 16.61 13.56 -59.95
CA ARG A 2 17.21 13.79 -58.60
C ARG A 2 16.33 14.71 -57.73
N ARG A 3 15.35 14.19 -56.97
CA ARG A 3 15.44 13.57 -55.61
C ARG A 3 16.25 14.48 -54.67
N LEU A 4 15.69 14.99 -53.57
CA LEU A 4 15.66 14.29 -52.30
C LEU A 4 14.66 14.94 -51.32
N ILE A 5 13.84 14.08 -50.70
CA ILE A 5 13.04 14.32 -49.50
C ILE A 5 13.99 14.18 -48.31
N ALA A 6 14.00 15.11 -47.36
CA ALA A 6 14.70 14.96 -46.08
C ALA A 6 13.83 15.57 -44.96
N LEU A 7 13.01 14.72 -44.35
CA LEU A 7 13.17 14.23 -42.97
C LEU A 7 12.94 15.31 -41.89
N ALA A 8 11.67 15.42 -41.49
CA ALA A 8 11.30 15.98 -40.19
C ALA A 8 11.63 14.95 -39.10
N ALA A 9 12.72 15.19 -38.36
CA ALA A 9 13.02 14.46 -37.13
C ALA A 9 12.53 15.29 -35.94
N LEU A 10 11.24 15.18 -35.60
CA LEU A 10 10.77 15.56 -34.27
C LEU A 10 11.13 14.43 -33.31
N SER A 11 12.25 14.58 -32.62
CA SER A 11 12.60 13.78 -31.45
C SER A 11 11.63 14.11 -30.32
N ALA A 12 10.48 13.46 -30.29
CA ALA A 12 9.61 13.44 -29.13
C ALA A 12 10.36 12.70 -28.01
N MET A 13 10.95 13.46 -27.08
CA MET A 13 11.43 12.93 -25.82
C MET A 13 10.21 12.41 -25.06
N ALA A 14 9.94 11.10 -25.21
CA ALA A 14 9.03 10.39 -24.35
C ALA A 14 9.61 10.47 -22.93
N VAL A 15 8.99 11.29 -22.09
CA VAL A 15 9.20 11.27 -20.66
C VAL A 15 8.64 9.94 -20.18
N ALA A 16 9.45 8.88 -20.26
CA ALA A 16 9.14 7.62 -19.63
C ALA A 16 9.13 7.88 -18.12
N THR A 17 7.95 8.16 -17.57
CA THR A 17 7.74 8.10 -16.13
C THR A 17 8.02 6.66 -15.73
N THR A 18 9.23 6.40 -15.21
CA THR A 18 9.52 5.14 -14.55
C THR A 18 8.49 4.98 -13.44
N ALA A 19 7.58 4.02 -13.57
CA ALA A 19 6.71 3.63 -12.47
C ALA A 19 7.63 3.26 -11.31
N GLN A 20 7.67 4.05 -10.24
CA GLN A 20 8.41 3.67 -9.06
C GLN A 20 7.79 2.38 -8.54
N ALA A 21 8.62 1.35 -8.40
CA ALA A 21 8.22 0.13 -7.72
C ALA A 21 7.96 0.51 -6.25
N GLU A 22 6.75 0.20 -5.76
CA GLU A 22 6.37 0.42 -4.37
C GLU A 22 7.22 -0.45 -3.43
N THR A 23 7.49 0.07 -2.24
CA THR A 23 8.35 -0.55 -1.24
C THR A 23 7.51 -1.33 -0.22
N TRP A 24 7.35 -2.63 -0.48
CA TRP A 24 6.57 -3.54 0.38
C TRP A 24 7.42 -4.15 1.52
N LYS A 25 6.93 -4.04 2.76
CA LYS A 25 7.53 -4.67 3.94
C LYS A 25 6.67 -5.83 4.44
N SER A 26 7.22 -7.03 4.46
CA SER A 26 6.59 -8.23 5.01
C SER A 26 6.42 -8.13 6.53
N TYR A 27 5.29 -8.60 7.06
CA TYR A 27 5.03 -8.60 8.51
C TYR A 27 4.43 -9.90 9.06
N ALA A 28 3.82 -10.76 8.23
CA ALA A 28 3.32 -12.04 8.69
C ALA A 28 3.35 -13.10 7.58
N LYS A 29 3.63 -14.35 7.95
CA LYS A 29 3.57 -15.51 7.06
C LYS A 29 2.79 -16.64 7.72
N THR A 30 1.74 -17.11 7.06
CA THR A 30 0.92 -18.22 7.56
C THR A 30 1.59 -19.57 7.27
N PRO A 31 1.20 -20.65 7.98
CA PRO A 31 1.69 -22.00 7.69
C PRO A 31 1.35 -22.50 6.27
N THR A 32 0.25 -22.01 5.70
CA THR A 32 -0.16 -22.26 4.30
C THR A 32 0.68 -21.48 3.28
N GLY A 33 1.68 -20.75 3.77
CA GLY A 33 2.57 -19.94 2.97
C GLY A 33 1.91 -18.69 2.42
N LEU A 34 0.83 -18.16 3.01
CA LEU A 34 0.34 -16.80 2.71
C LEU A 34 1.26 -15.79 3.37
N GLU A 35 1.62 -14.74 2.64
CA GLU A 35 2.49 -13.68 3.17
C GLU A 35 1.76 -12.35 3.11
N TRP A 36 1.76 -11.66 4.24
CA TRP A 36 1.20 -10.34 4.39
C TRP A 36 2.32 -9.32 4.42
N SER A 37 2.11 -8.25 3.67
CA SER A 37 3.01 -7.10 3.59
C SER A 37 2.22 -5.81 3.64
N TYR A 38 2.92 -4.71 3.93
CA TYR A 38 2.37 -3.38 3.77
C TYR A 38 3.30 -2.48 2.97
N ASP A 39 2.74 -1.53 2.22
CA ASP A 39 3.48 -0.56 1.42
C ASP A 39 3.98 0.59 2.31
N THR A 40 5.30 0.71 2.40
CA THR A 40 5.96 1.78 3.17
C THR A 40 5.90 3.13 2.47
N ASP A 41 5.78 3.17 1.13
CA ASP A 41 5.63 4.41 0.37
C ASP A 41 4.22 5.01 0.50
N TYR A 42 3.20 4.14 0.63
CA TYR A 42 1.86 4.56 1.00
C TYR A 42 1.75 4.97 2.48
N SER A 43 2.59 4.43 3.36
CA SER A 43 2.42 4.59 4.81
C SER A 43 2.66 6.03 5.29
N TYR A 44 1.78 6.54 6.15
CA TYR A 44 1.90 7.89 6.70
C TYR A 44 1.31 8.00 8.11
N ARG A 45 1.74 9.03 8.85
CA ARG A 45 1.08 9.44 10.10
C ARG A 45 0.04 10.51 9.80
N ASP A 46 -1.21 10.24 10.14
CA ASP A 46 -2.28 11.23 9.99
C ASP A 46 -2.14 12.33 11.05
N THR A 47 -2.08 13.57 10.60
CA THR A 47 -1.87 14.77 11.43
C THR A 47 -3.03 15.06 12.37
N GLN A 48 -4.25 14.70 11.99
CA GLN A 48 -5.45 14.97 12.79
C GLN A 48 -5.59 14.00 13.96
N THR A 49 -5.27 12.73 13.73
CA THR A 49 -5.54 11.66 14.70
C THR A 49 -4.28 11.07 15.32
N GLY A 50 -3.10 11.33 14.74
CA GLY A 50 -1.84 10.69 15.11
C GLY A 50 -1.76 9.20 14.72
N LYS A 51 -2.79 8.65 14.06
CA LYS A 51 -2.84 7.25 13.66
C LYS A 51 -1.92 7.00 12.46
N VAL A 52 -1.32 5.81 12.41
CA VAL A 52 -0.54 5.38 11.27
C VAL A 52 -1.47 4.74 10.25
N VAL A 53 -1.49 5.24 9.03
CA VAL A 53 -2.27 4.67 7.92
C VAL A 53 -1.33 3.84 7.06
N VAL A 54 -1.68 2.58 6.83
CA VAL A 54 -0.91 1.65 6.01
C VAL A 54 -1.79 1.01 4.94
N MET A 55 -1.17 0.62 3.84
CA MET A 55 -1.75 -0.24 2.83
C MET A 55 -1.24 -1.65 2.98
N GLN A 56 -2.11 -2.60 3.26
CA GLN A 56 -1.78 -4.01 3.39
C GLN A 56 -2.13 -4.76 2.12
N ALA A 57 -1.37 -5.81 1.83
CA ALA A 57 -1.65 -6.76 0.77
C ALA A 57 -1.33 -8.19 1.19
N VAL A 58 -2.05 -9.13 0.56
CA VAL A 58 -1.76 -10.57 0.66
C VAL A 58 -1.16 -11.04 -0.64
N GLY A 59 0.09 -11.48 -0.61
CA GLY A 59 0.69 -12.15 -1.77
C GLY A 59 0.16 -13.58 -1.91
N LYS A 60 -0.06 -14.06 -3.14
CA LYS A 60 -0.47 -15.45 -3.40
C LYS A 60 0.72 -16.42 -3.26
N PRO A 61 0.50 -17.68 -2.81
CA PRO A 61 1.56 -18.69 -2.79
C PRO A 61 2.11 -18.96 -4.20
N GLY A 62 3.44 -18.88 -4.37
CA GLY A 62 4.12 -19.20 -5.63
C GLY A 62 4.39 -18.03 -6.59
N ALA A 63 4.12 -16.78 -6.21
CA ALA A 63 4.53 -15.59 -6.98
C ALA A 63 5.83 -14.98 -6.43
N GLU A 64 6.79 -14.65 -7.32
CA GLU A 64 8.03 -13.94 -6.99
C GLU A 64 8.28 -12.74 -7.94
N PRO A 65 8.54 -11.51 -7.43
CA PRO A 65 8.51 -11.15 -6.02
C PRO A 65 7.07 -11.14 -5.50
N ARG A 66 6.90 -11.56 -4.24
CA ARG A 66 5.60 -11.69 -3.60
C ARG A 66 5.11 -10.33 -3.09
N MET A 67 4.88 -9.41 -4.00
CA MET A 67 4.55 -8.03 -3.63
C MET A 67 3.05 -7.79 -3.72
N GLY A 68 2.57 -6.83 -2.94
CA GLY A 68 1.20 -6.34 -3.04
C GLY A 68 0.90 -5.78 -4.44
N PRO A 69 -0.33 -5.33 -4.69
CA PRO A 69 -0.65 -4.65 -5.95
C PRO A 69 0.26 -3.45 -6.14
N SER A 70 0.42 -2.95 -7.36
CA SER A 70 1.06 -1.67 -7.66
C SER A 70 0.26 -0.44 -7.21
N GLY A 71 -0.48 -0.59 -6.11
CA GLY A 71 -1.33 0.41 -5.49
C GLY A 71 -2.81 0.03 -5.42
N PRO A 72 -3.62 0.83 -4.71
CA PRO A 72 -5.03 0.54 -4.51
C PRO A 72 -5.83 0.61 -5.82
N GLY A 73 -6.68 -0.40 -6.04
CA GLY A 73 -7.55 -0.47 -7.21
C GLY A 73 -6.84 -0.93 -8.50
N LYS A 74 -5.57 -1.31 -8.43
CA LYS A 74 -4.86 -1.94 -9.53
C LYS A 74 -5.29 -3.41 -9.68
N ALA A 75 -5.17 -3.91 -10.92
CA ALA A 75 -5.63 -5.25 -11.28
C ALA A 75 -4.74 -6.38 -10.73
N ASP A 76 -3.58 -6.05 -10.19
CA ASP A 76 -2.52 -6.96 -9.76
C ASP A 76 -2.59 -7.34 -8.27
N GLY A 77 -3.60 -6.88 -7.52
CA GLY A 77 -3.71 -7.33 -6.13
C GLY A 77 -4.98 -6.98 -5.37
N VAL A 78 -5.09 -7.62 -4.21
CA VAL A 78 -6.17 -7.46 -3.24
C VAL A 78 -5.56 -7.06 -1.90
N GLY A 79 -6.26 -6.19 -1.17
CA GLY A 79 -5.77 -5.75 0.11
C GLY A 79 -6.66 -4.73 0.78
N PHE A 80 -6.09 -4.10 1.80
CA PHE A 80 -6.83 -3.27 2.74
C PHE A 80 -6.04 -2.02 3.07
N VAL A 81 -6.74 -0.92 3.33
CA VAL A 81 -6.16 0.24 3.98
C VAL A 81 -6.65 0.26 5.41
N THR A 82 -5.71 0.37 6.34
CA THR A 82 -5.98 0.27 7.79
C THR A 82 -5.29 1.44 8.49
N ALA A 83 -6.01 2.08 9.40
CA ALA A 83 -5.43 3.01 10.35
C ALA A 83 -5.16 2.29 11.66
N ILE A 84 -3.99 2.57 12.21
CA ILE A 84 -3.44 1.92 13.39
C ILE A 84 -3.28 2.99 14.47
N ASP A 85 -3.98 2.79 15.58
CA ASP A 85 -3.72 3.51 16.80
C ASP A 85 -2.59 2.81 17.55
N CYS A 86 -1.37 3.28 17.35
CA CYS A 86 -0.17 2.68 17.94
C CYS A 86 -0.17 2.71 19.47
N LYS A 87 -0.85 3.69 20.09
CA LYS A 87 -0.95 3.81 21.55
C LYS A 87 -1.90 2.76 22.12
N ASN A 88 -3.07 2.62 21.50
CA ASN A 88 -4.11 1.71 21.98
C ASN A 88 -4.03 0.30 21.34
N LYS A 89 -3.09 0.08 20.42
CA LYS A 89 -2.94 -1.16 19.63
C LYS A 89 -4.25 -1.57 18.96
N ALA A 90 -4.93 -0.58 18.39
CA ALA A 90 -6.24 -0.75 17.77
C ALA A 90 -6.18 -0.50 16.26
N LEU A 91 -6.97 -1.26 15.52
CA LEU A 91 -7.04 -1.25 14.06
C LEU A 91 -8.40 -0.72 13.62
N ILE A 92 -8.39 0.14 12.61
CA ILE A 92 -9.58 0.73 12.01
C ILE A 92 -9.50 0.44 10.51
N SER A 93 -10.43 -0.36 10.00
CA SER A 93 -10.52 -0.60 8.56
C SER A 93 -11.01 0.66 7.86
N LEU A 94 -10.22 1.18 6.93
CA LEU A 94 -10.63 2.30 6.07
C LEU A 94 -11.34 1.77 4.83
N GLY A 95 -10.89 0.64 4.29
CA GLY A 95 -11.49 0.07 3.09
C GLY A 95 -10.68 -1.09 2.54
N GLY A 96 -11.32 -1.89 1.71
CA GLY A 96 -10.68 -2.94 0.93
C GLY A 96 -10.65 -2.58 -0.55
N TYR A 97 -9.66 -3.09 -1.27
CA TYR A 97 -9.54 -2.93 -2.71
C TYR A 97 -9.28 -4.29 -3.38
N SER A 98 -9.70 -4.41 -4.64
CA SER A 98 -9.46 -5.58 -5.48
C SER A 98 -9.52 -5.20 -6.96
N PRO A 99 -9.14 -6.10 -7.89
CA PRO A 99 -9.27 -5.83 -9.32
C PRO A 99 -10.71 -5.56 -9.78
N LYS A 100 -11.70 -6.03 -9.01
CA LYS A 100 -13.13 -5.85 -9.28
C LYS A 100 -13.77 -4.71 -8.49
N LYS A 101 -13.04 -4.10 -7.56
CA LYS A 101 -13.56 -3.08 -6.64
C LYS A 101 -12.47 -2.03 -6.36
N PRO A 102 -12.62 -0.78 -6.84
CA PRO A 102 -11.68 0.27 -6.51
C PRO A 102 -11.64 0.51 -5.00
N LEU A 103 -10.55 1.11 -4.51
CA LEU A 103 -10.45 1.49 -3.12
C LEU A 103 -11.45 2.61 -2.80
N GLU A 104 -12.33 2.34 -1.85
CA GLU A 104 -13.20 3.35 -1.23
C GLU A 104 -12.85 3.43 0.25
N LEU A 105 -12.43 4.62 0.69
CA LEU A 105 -12.06 4.89 2.08
C LEU A 105 -13.28 5.41 2.84
N SER A 106 -13.53 4.84 4.01
CA SER A 106 -14.61 5.28 4.89
C SER A 106 -14.36 6.70 5.40
N GLY A 107 -15.25 7.65 5.11
CA GLY A 107 -15.07 9.06 5.51
C GLY A 107 -15.01 9.30 7.02
N ASN A 108 -15.49 8.35 7.84
CA ASN A 108 -15.55 8.47 9.30
C ASN A 108 -14.39 7.77 10.04
N TRP A 109 -13.38 7.25 9.34
CA TRP A 109 -12.33 6.44 9.96
C TRP A 109 -11.56 7.19 11.07
N ARG A 110 -11.45 8.52 10.96
CA ARG A 110 -10.79 9.38 11.96
C ARG A 110 -11.51 9.47 13.29
N THR A 111 -12.83 9.28 13.28
CA THR A 111 -13.69 9.32 14.48
C THR A 111 -14.15 7.93 14.91
N ALA A 112 -13.88 6.90 14.10
CA ALA A 112 -14.24 5.53 14.40
C ALA A 112 -13.40 4.97 15.56
N THR A 113 -14.07 4.21 16.43
CA THR A 113 -13.40 3.42 17.47
C THR A 113 -12.77 2.18 16.83
N GLY A 114 -11.45 2.04 16.94
CA GLY A 114 -10.73 0.87 16.44
C GLY A 114 -11.02 -0.39 17.25
N ALA A 115 -10.96 -1.53 16.60
CA ALA A 115 -10.98 -2.82 17.27
C ALA A 115 -9.57 -3.16 17.78
N PRO A 116 -9.41 -3.74 18.98
CA PRO A 116 -8.10 -4.16 19.47
C PRO A 116 -7.52 -5.26 18.56
N ALA A 117 -6.20 -5.25 18.36
CA ALA A 117 -5.49 -6.30 17.64
C ALA A 117 -5.65 -7.65 18.35
N LYS A 118 -6.28 -8.63 17.69
CA LYS A 118 -6.60 -9.94 18.29
C LYS A 118 -5.76 -11.06 17.71
N SER A 119 -5.65 -11.10 16.38
CA SER A 119 -4.93 -12.16 15.66
C SER A 119 -3.41 -12.00 15.79
N ALA A 120 -2.65 -13.02 15.41
CA ALA A 120 -1.20 -12.94 15.36
C ALA A 120 -0.76 -11.93 14.28
N GLU A 121 -1.47 -11.90 13.15
CA GLU A 121 -1.25 -11.00 12.02
C GLU A 121 -1.54 -9.54 12.40
N ASP A 122 -2.61 -9.28 13.16
CA ASP A 122 -2.96 -7.94 13.65
C ASP A 122 -1.85 -7.40 14.55
N LYS A 123 -1.35 -8.24 15.46
CA LYS A 123 -0.29 -7.87 16.40
C LYS A 123 1.02 -7.61 15.66
N ALA A 124 1.37 -8.46 14.70
CA ALA A 124 2.56 -8.30 13.87
C ALA A 124 2.48 -7.04 13.00
N LEU A 125 1.29 -6.70 12.48
CA LEU A 125 1.08 -5.43 11.79
C LEU A 125 1.30 -4.24 12.72
N VAL A 126 0.66 -4.23 13.88
CA VAL A 126 0.81 -3.15 14.87
C VAL A 126 2.28 -2.98 15.23
N GLU A 127 2.98 -4.07 15.54
CA GLU A 127 4.40 -4.03 15.88
C GLU A 127 5.24 -3.46 14.73
N SER A 128 5.09 -4.00 13.52
CA SER A 128 5.92 -3.63 12.37
C SER A 128 5.66 -2.21 11.86
N ALA A 129 4.39 -1.77 11.86
CA ALA A 129 3.99 -0.46 11.35
C ALA A 129 4.19 0.67 12.39
N CYS A 130 4.06 0.35 13.67
CA CYS A 130 4.30 1.34 14.73
C CYS A 130 5.79 1.51 15.05
N GLN A 131 6.63 0.51 14.71
CA GLN A 131 8.08 0.65 14.78
C GLN A 131 8.56 1.68 13.75
N GLY A 132 8.89 2.89 14.23
CA GLY A 132 9.30 4.01 13.38
C GLY A 132 8.16 4.93 12.92
N ALA A 133 6.97 4.84 13.54
CA ALA A 133 5.83 5.73 13.23
C ALA A 133 6.18 7.23 13.30
N ASP A 134 7.13 7.61 14.16
CA ASP A 134 7.59 8.99 14.30
C ASP A 134 8.38 9.48 13.08
N GLN A 135 9.00 8.55 12.33
CA GLN A 135 9.78 8.82 11.12
C GLN A 135 8.93 8.83 9.85
N LEU A 136 7.66 8.40 9.93
CA LEU A 136 6.74 8.47 8.80
C LEU A 136 6.42 9.92 8.45
N THR A 137 6.26 10.18 7.15
CA THR A 137 5.74 11.45 6.65
C THR A 137 4.38 11.72 7.28
N ALA A 138 4.18 12.93 7.80
CA ALA A 138 2.90 13.38 8.33
C ALA A 138 2.02 13.90 7.19
N LYS A 139 0.76 13.46 7.12
CA LYS A 139 -0.23 13.90 6.11
C LYS A 139 -1.57 14.29 6.72
#